data_AF-A0AAD1UPZ0-F1
#
_entry.id   AF-A0AAD1UPZ0-F1
#
_cell.length_a   1.000
_cell.length_b   1.000
_cell.length_c   1.000
_cell.angle_alpha   90.00
_cell.angle_beta   90.00
_cell.angle_gamma   90.00
#
_symmetry.space_group_name_H-M   'P 1'
#
loop_
_entity.id
_entity.type
_entity.pdbx_description
1 polymer ?
#
loop_
_entity_poly.entity_id
_entity_poly.type
_entity_poly.pdbx_seq_one_letter_code
_entity_poly.pdbx_strand_id
1 'polypeptide(L)'
;MPDKISPCLLYKLMLSMLVFGSANTVFLKMMNLSYFTDKDGVRKQFYHAFFQTFIMFIGAFLCIGVYEIIYFRDIRKYEDYENLPQVDEAKRKGKKTRINILILFIPPPALISFHQLFGGVAIAGASPLIFKDDEKKQENTNTVLEIALIIIAQFFTPAFMVVEEKLPADYMLHPLKIVGLEGLWGLAIYIMLLIIFQFIECGNKDICPNGRLRYSSGFPCNGKNPMIICYAVGSILSVAFYMSLGVTVTKYASATQRVTIDISRTLVIWGVFLAKPGDGHERFI
;
A
#
# COMPACT_ATOMS: atom_id res chain seq x y z
N MET A 1 20.56 17.40 -11.50
CA MET A 1 20.33 18.09 -10.22
C MET A 1 18.83 18.10 -9.96
N PRO A 2 18.35 17.70 -8.76
CA PRO A 2 16.94 17.78 -8.44
C PRO A 2 16.48 19.24 -8.53
N ASP A 3 15.26 19.44 -9.01
CA ASP A 3 14.64 20.75 -9.16
C ASP A 3 14.65 21.43 -7.77
N LYS A 4 15.35 22.57 -7.64
CA LYS A 4 15.57 23.20 -6.33
C LYS A 4 14.26 23.75 -5.77
N ILE A 5 13.59 22.98 -4.92
CA ILE A 5 12.51 23.49 -4.07
C ILE A 5 13.08 24.15 -2.82
N SER A 6 12.36 25.11 -2.25
CA SER A 6 12.81 25.75 -1.00
C SER A 6 12.94 24.70 0.12
N PRO A 7 13.98 24.75 0.96
CA PRO A 7 14.15 23.80 2.06
C PRO A 7 12.94 23.78 3.01
N CYS A 8 12.33 24.95 3.26
CA CYS A 8 11.11 25.04 4.07
C CYS A 8 9.96 24.24 3.46
N LEU A 9 9.76 24.30 2.14
CA LEU A 9 8.73 23.50 1.47
C LEU A 9 9.04 22.01 1.55
N LEU A 10 10.30 21.62 1.39
CA LEU A 10 10.72 20.22 1.51
C LEU A 10 10.39 19.65 2.90
N TYR A 11 10.76 20.36 3.97
CA TYR A 11 10.46 19.91 5.34
C TYR A 11 8.95 19.84 5.60
N LYS A 12 8.14 20.76 5.04
CA LYS A 12 6.67 20.70 5.12
C LYS A 12 6.11 19.45 4.43
N LEU A 13 6.66 19.09 3.25
CA LEU A 13 6.25 17.88 2.53
C LEU A 13 6.63 16.61 3.32
N MET A 14 7.83 16.56 3.89
CA MET A 14 8.29 15.44 4.72
C MET A 14 7.42 15.27 5.98
N LEU A 15 7.10 16.37 6.67
CA LEU A 15 6.21 16.35 7.84
C LEU A 15 4.79 15.91 7.46
N SER A 16 4.27 16.40 6.33
CA SER A 16 2.95 16.01 5.84
C SER A 16 2.89 14.52 5.51
N MET A 17 3.93 13.98 4.85
CA MET A 17 4.06 12.55 4.58
C MET A 17 4.00 11.74 5.88
N LEU A 18 4.70 12.17 6.94
CA LEU A 18 4.71 11.51 8.25
C LEU A 18 3.32 11.52 8.91
N VAL A 19 2.59 12.64 8.82
CA VAL A 19 1.24 12.78 9.40
C VAL A 19 0.25 11.85 8.69
N PHE A 20 0.19 11.88 7.35
CA PHE A 20 -0.72 11.03 6.59
C PHE A 20 -0.34 9.55 6.71
N GLY A 21 0.96 9.24 6.76
CA GLY A 21 1.45 7.90 7.02
C GLY A 21 0.99 7.37 8.38
N SER A 22 1.12 8.18 9.44
CA SER A 22 0.65 7.86 10.80
C SER A 22 -0.87 7.68 10.86
N ALA A 23 -1.62 8.60 10.24
CA ALA A 23 -3.08 8.55 10.18
C ALA A 23 -3.58 7.27 9.52
N ASN A 24 -2.96 6.84 8.41
CA ASN A 24 -3.31 5.58 7.76
C ASN A 24 -3.16 4.38 8.70
N THR A 25 -2.05 4.28 9.43
CA THR A 25 -1.84 3.18 10.39
C THR A 25 -2.89 3.18 11.49
N VAL A 26 -3.25 4.36 12.01
CA VAL A 26 -4.31 4.50 13.02
C VAL A 26 -5.66 4.07 12.45
N PHE A 27 -6.04 4.53 11.24
CA PHE A 27 -7.31 4.11 10.62
C PHE A 27 -7.37 2.60 10.40
N LEU A 28 -6.29 1.96 9.96
CA LEU A 28 -6.21 0.51 9.81
C LEU A 28 -6.33 -0.21 11.16
N LYS A 29 -5.66 0.28 12.22
CA LYS A 29 -5.79 -0.29 13.57
C LYS A 29 -7.22 -0.14 14.11
N MET A 30 -7.83 1.04 13.97
CA MET A 30 -9.22 1.28 14.39
C MET A 30 -10.22 0.42 13.62
N MET A 31 -9.97 0.20 12.33
CA MET A 31 -10.74 -0.71 11.51
C MET A 31 -10.58 -2.16 12.00
N ASN A 32 -9.38 -2.61 12.35
CA ASN A 32 -9.13 -3.94 12.92
C ASN A 32 -9.78 -4.16 14.29
N LEU A 33 -9.81 -3.13 15.13
CA LEU A 33 -10.43 -3.16 16.46
C LEU A 33 -11.95 -3.07 16.41
N SER A 34 -12.53 -2.74 15.26
CA SER A 34 -13.98 -2.65 15.09
C SER A 34 -14.61 -4.05 15.04
N TYR A 35 -15.79 -4.20 15.64
CA TYR A 35 -16.54 -5.45 15.65
C TYR A 35 -17.72 -5.38 14.67
N PHE A 36 -18.00 -6.49 14.01
CA PHE A 36 -19.23 -6.66 13.22
C PHE A 36 -20.03 -7.85 13.74
N THR A 37 -21.35 -7.79 13.57
CA THR A 37 -22.24 -8.90 13.92
C THR A 37 -22.44 -9.76 12.67
N ASP A 38 -22.00 -11.01 12.73
CA ASP A 38 -22.18 -11.97 11.65
C ASP A 38 -23.66 -12.35 11.47
N LYS A 39 -24.00 -13.06 10.38
CA LYS A 39 -25.37 -13.53 10.12
C LYS A 39 -25.92 -14.41 11.25
N ASP A 40 -25.04 -15.06 12.01
CA ASP A 40 -25.36 -15.92 13.15
C ASP A 40 -25.47 -15.15 14.49
N GLY A 41 -25.42 -13.81 14.48
CA GLY A 41 -25.53 -12.99 15.69
C GLY A 41 -24.25 -12.90 16.53
N VAL A 42 -23.17 -13.58 16.12
CA VAL A 42 -21.87 -13.56 16.82
C VAL A 42 -21.09 -12.30 16.47
N ARG A 43 -20.56 -11.61 17.49
CA ARG A 43 -19.65 -10.47 17.30
C ARG A 43 -18.25 -10.98 16.94
N LYS A 44 -17.76 -10.62 15.75
CA LYS A 44 -16.41 -10.93 15.29
C LYS A 44 -15.62 -9.64 15.07
N GLN A 45 -14.31 -9.68 15.33
CA GLN A 45 -13.41 -8.57 14.99
C GLN A 45 -13.24 -8.48 13.48
N PHE A 46 -13.15 -7.25 12.97
CA PHE A 46 -12.98 -6.98 11.55
C PHE A 46 -11.51 -7.09 11.15
N TYR A 47 -10.98 -8.32 11.09
CA TYR A 47 -9.62 -8.58 10.61
C TYR A 47 -9.65 -9.22 9.22
N HIS A 48 -9.52 -8.38 8.18
CA HIS A 48 -9.52 -8.82 6.79
C HIS A 48 -8.37 -8.17 6.01
N ALA A 49 -7.20 -8.82 6.02
CA ALA A 49 -6.00 -8.35 5.32
C ALA A 49 -6.24 -8.13 3.81
N PHE A 50 -6.99 -9.02 3.15
CA PHE A 50 -7.36 -8.85 1.73
C PHE A 50 -8.12 -7.55 1.46
N PHE A 51 -9.07 -7.20 2.33
CA PHE A 51 -9.87 -5.98 2.19
C PHE A 51 -9.03 -4.73 2.46
N GLN A 52 -8.12 -4.79 3.43
CA GLN A 52 -7.17 -3.72 3.70
C GLN A 52 -6.29 -3.43 2.50
N THR A 53 -5.73 -4.46 1.88
CA THR A 53 -4.90 -4.26 0.70
C THR A 53 -5.71 -3.72 -0.49
N PHE A 54 -6.95 -4.19 -0.66
CA PHE A 54 -7.84 -3.65 -1.68
C PHE A 54 -8.09 -2.15 -1.49
N ILE A 55 -8.38 -1.71 -0.27
CA ILE A 55 -8.52 -0.29 0.10
C ILE A 55 -7.24 0.49 -0.22
N MET A 56 -6.06 -0.04 0.11
CA MET A 56 -4.78 0.61 -0.17
C MET A 56 -4.55 0.79 -1.68
N PHE A 57 -4.80 -0.24 -2.48
CA PHE A 57 -4.66 -0.15 -3.94
C PHE A 57 -5.69 0.81 -4.57
N ILE A 58 -6.92 0.85 -4.07
CA ILE A 58 -7.90 1.87 -4.47
C ILE A 58 -7.37 3.27 -4.16
N GLY A 59 -6.86 3.50 -2.95
CA GLY A 59 -6.30 4.80 -2.56
C GLY A 59 -5.20 5.26 -3.51
N ALA A 60 -4.27 4.38 -3.87
CA ALA A 60 -3.24 4.67 -4.86
C ALA A 60 -3.82 4.92 -6.26
N PHE A 61 -4.77 4.09 -6.71
CA PHE A 61 -5.40 4.23 -8.03
C PHE A 61 -6.15 5.57 -8.18
N LEU A 62 -6.84 6.05 -7.13
CA LEU A 62 -7.55 7.33 -7.15
C LEU A 62 -6.64 8.54 -7.44
N CYS A 63 -5.33 8.43 -7.18
CA CYS A 63 -4.36 9.46 -7.56
C CYS A 63 -4.32 9.72 -9.07
N ILE A 64 -4.63 8.71 -9.90
CA ILE A 64 -4.70 8.89 -11.37
C ILE A 64 -5.86 9.82 -11.73
N GLY A 65 -7.02 9.67 -11.07
CA GLY A 65 -8.18 10.53 -11.32
C GLY A 65 -7.90 11.99 -10.95
N VAL A 66 -7.22 12.21 -9.82
CA VAL A 66 -6.77 13.56 -9.41
C VAL A 66 -5.76 14.13 -10.43
N TYR A 67 -4.83 13.31 -10.90
CA TYR A 67 -3.87 13.71 -11.94
C TYR A 67 -4.57 14.12 -13.23
N GLU A 68 -5.51 13.32 -13.73
CA GLU A 68 -6.26 13.62 -14.97
C GLU A 68 -7.09 14.90 -14.83
N ILE A 69 -7.68 15.16 -13.66
CA ILE A 69 -8.40 16.42 -13.40
C ILE A 69 -7.45 17.63 -13.49
N ILE A 70 -6.28 17.54 -12.84
CA ILE A 70 -5.26 18.61 -12.87
C ILE A 70 -4.75 18.79 -14.31
N TYR A 71 -4.41 17.69 -14.98
CA TYR A 71 -3.93 17.66 -16.35
C TYR A 71 -4.93 18.28 -17.33
N PHE A 72 -6.20 17.93 -17.22
CA PHE A 72 -7.27 18.48 -18.06
C PHE A 72 -7.51 19.97 -17.80
N ARG A 73 -7.38 20.42 -16.54
CA ARG A 73 -7.43 21.84 -16.20
C ARG A 73 -6.24 22.60 -16.80
N ASP A 74 -5.05 22.03 -16.71
CA ASP A 74 -3.83 22.66 -17.22
C ASP A 74 -3.82 22.71 -18.75
N ILE A 75 -4.27 21.65 -19.43
CA ILE A 75 -4.48 21.67 -20.89
C ILE A 75 -5.46 22.77 -21.29
N ARG A 76 -6.60 22.92 -20.59
CA ARG A 76 -7.54 24.00 -20.91
C ARG A 76 -6.95 25.40 -20.71
N LYS A 77 -5.94 25.54 -19.86
CA LYS A 77 -5.26 26.83 -19.59
C LYS A 77 -4.13 27.12 -20.59
N TYR A 78 -3.37 26.10 -20.98
CA TYR A 78 -2.19 26.24 -21.86
C TYR A 78 -2.47 25.83 -23.32
N GLU A 79 -3.70 25.41 -23.62
CA GLU A 79 -4.26 25.02 -24.92
C GLU A 79 -3.66 23.75 -25.54
N ASP A 80 -2.35 23.53 -25.37
CA ASP A 80 -1.62 22.37 -25.88
C ASP A 80 -0.68 21.77 -24.81
N TYR A 81 -0.44 20.45 -24.88
CA TYR A 81 0.56 19.73 -24.09
C TYR A 81 1.95 20.34 -24.23
N GLU A 82 2.31 20.79 -25.44
CA GLU A 82 3.64 21.36 -25.68
C GLU A 82 3.91 22.65 -24.90
N ASN A 83 2.86 23.40 -24.56
CA ASN A 83 2.93 24.69 -23.88
C ASN A 83 2.95 24.55 -22.34
N LEU A 84 2.88 23.33 -21.81
CA LEU A 84 2.90 23.12 -20.35
C LEU A 84 4.30 23.49 -19.82
N PRO A 85 4.41 24.33 -18.76
CA PRO A 85 5.70 24.81 -18.24
C PRO A 85 6.69 23.67 -17.87
N GLN A 86 6.13 22.60 -17.33
CA GLN A 86 6.80 21.36 -16.97
C GLN A 86 7.33 20.58 -18.18
N VAL A 87 6.67 20.64 -19.33
CA VAL A 87 7.11 20.02 -20.60
C VAL A 87 8.25 20.83 -21.21
N ASP A 88 8.15 22.16 -21.19
CA ASP A 88 9.24 23.06 -21.62
C ASP A 88 10.50 22.90 -20.76
N GLU A 89 10.33 22.77 -19.45
CA GLU A 89 11.43 22.50 -18.54
C GLU A 89 12.06 21.12 -18.79
N ALA A 90 11.24 20.09 -19.07
CA ALA A 90 11.73 18.77 -19.42
C ALA A 90 12.51 18.77 -20.74
N LYS A 91 12.01 19.44 -21.79
CA LYS A 91 12.70 19.61 -23.07
C LYS A 91 14.06 20.31 -22.88
N ARG A 92 14.11 21.38 -22.08
CA ARG A 92 15.36 22.10 -21.74
C ARG A 92 16.39 21.23 -21.02
N LYS A 93 15.93 20.30 -20.17
CA LYS A 93 16.79 19.36 -19.44
C LYS A 93 17.12 18.08 -20.23
N GLY A 94 16.68 17.98 -21.49
CA GLY A 94 16.87 16.79 -22.31
C GLY A 94 16.12 15.54 -21.81
N LYS A 95 15.09 15.73 -20.98
CA LYS A 95 14.29 14.62 -20.43
C LYS A 95 13.26 14.14 -21.44
N LYS A 96 13.00 12.83 -21.43
CA LYS A 96 11.93 12.23 -22.24
C LYS A 96 10.56 12.60 -21.64
N THR A 97 9.68 13.15 -22.48
CA THR A 97 8.36 13.66 -22.07
C THR A 97 7.23 12.66 -22.29
N ARG A 98 7.42 11.69 -23.18
CA ARG A 98 6.48 10.60 -23.43
C ARG A 98 7.05 9.30 -22.87
N ILE A 99 6.26 8.65 -22.04
CA ILE A 99 6.59 7.37 -21.41
C ILE A 99 5.64 6.32 -21.92
N ASN A 100 6.18 5.16 -22.25
CA ASN A 100 5.37 3.99 -22.49
C ASN A 100 4.89 3.45 -21.13
N ILE A 101 3.57 3.29 -20.97
CA ILE A 101 2.94 2.84 -19.72
C ILE A 101 3.51 1.50 -19.24
N LEU A 102 3.98 0.65 -20.17
CA LEU A 102 4.62 -0.62 -19.86
C LEU A 102 6.02 -0.48 -19.22
N ILE A 103 6.74 0.63 -19.44
CA ILE A 103 8.03 0.90 -18.77
C ILE A 103 7.81 1.26 -17.30
N LEU A 104 6.62 1.78 -16.96
CA LEU A 104 6.17 1.99 -15.59
C LEU A 104 5.41 0.78 -15.03
N PHE A 105 5.67 -0.41 -15.58
CA PHE A 105 5.37 -1.68 -14.93
C PHE A 105 6.47 -2.01 -13.91
N ILE A 106 6.76 -1.05 -13.04
CA ILE A 106 7.62 -1.29 -11.89
C ILE A 106 6.66 -1.74 -10.80
N PRO A 107 6.75 -3.00 -10.34
CA PRO A 107 5.85 -3.47 -9.30
C PRO A 107 5.99 -2.54 -8.08
N PRO A 108 4.88 -2.00 -7.52
CA PRO A 108 4.97 -1.10 -6.38
C PRO A 108 5.73 -1.77 -5.23
N PRO A 109 6.39 -1.02 -4.35
CA PRO A 109 6.92 -1.58 -3.10
C PRO A 109 5.84 -2.38 -2.33
N ALA A 110 4.57 -1.97 -2.47
CA ALA A 110 3.41 -2.69 -1.95
C ALA A 110 3.20 -4.09 -2.55
N LEU A 111 3.61 -4.38 -3.81
CA LEU A 111 3.56 -5.72 -4.42
C LEU A 111 4.56 -6.70 -3.78
N ILE A 112 5.65 -6.20 -3.19
CA ILE A 112 6.62 -7.06 -2.49
C ILE A 112 6.11 -7.38 -1.09
N SER A 113 5.49 -6.41 -0.42
CA SER A 113 4.68 -6.68 0.78
C SER A 113 3.48 -7.58 0.48
N PHE A 114 2.97 -7.55 -0.75
CA PHE A 114 1.97 -8.49 -1.24
C PHE A 114 2.57 -9.88 -1.46
N HIS A 115 3.76 -10.02 -2.06
CA HIS A 115 4.47 -11.31 -2.11
C HIS A 115 4.84 -11.85 -0.71
N GLN A 116 5.07 -10.99 0.29
CA GLN A 116 5.28 -11.39 1.69
C GLN A 116 4.01 -11.99 2.31
N LEU A 117 2.86 -11.33 2.14
CA LEU A 117 1.58 -11.84 2.63
C LEU A 117 1.15 -13.11 1.87
N PHE A 118 1.43 -13.19 0.56
CA PHE A 118 0.95 -14.26 -0.30
C PHE A 118 1.88 -15.48 -0.31
N GLY A 119 3.20 -15.29 -0.18
CA GLY A 119 4.15 -16.38 0.03
C GLY A 119 3.87 -17.10 1.36
N GLY A 120 3.67 -16.34 2.45
CA GLY A 120 3.30 -16.91 3.74
C GLY A 120 1.96 -17.67 3.70
N VAL A 121 0.92 -17.09 3.10
CA VAL A 121 -0.40 -17.74 2.99
C VAL A 121 -0.41 -18.92 2.01
N ALA A 122 0.30 -18.85 0.89
CA ALA A 122 0.40 -19.95 -0.06
C ALA A 122 1.16 -21.14 0.53
N ILE A 123 2.21 -20.89 1.32
CA ILE A 123 2.95 -21.95 2.01
C ILE A 123 2.13 -22.50 3.17
N ALA A 124 1.55 -21.66 4.03
CA ALA A 124 0.66 -22.12 5.10
C ALA A 124 -0.56 -22.90 4.56
N GLY A 125 -1.06 -22.55 3.38
CA GLY A 125 -2.13 -23.28 2.67
C GLY A 125 -1.66 -24.57 1.98
N ALA A 126 -0.41 -24.63 1.51
CA ALA A 126 0.19 -25.81 0.90
C ALA A 126 0.83 -26.77 1.91
N SER A 127 1.06 -26.33 3.15
CA SER A 127 1.65 -27.13 4.22
C SER A 127 0.95 -28.47 4.42
N PRO A 128 -0.40 -28.58 4.44
CA PRO A 128 -1.08 -29.88 4.61
C PRO A 128 -0.91 -30.84 3.43
N LEU A 129 -0.52 -30.34 2.24
CA LEU A 129 -0.33 -31.14 1.02
C LEU A 129 1.12 -31.61 0.86
N ILE A 130 2.09 -30.83 1.34
CA ILE A 130 3.53 -31.10 1.15
C ILE A 130 4.09 -31.99 2.26
N PHE A 131 3.61 -31.81 3.49
CA PHE A 131 4.08 -32.56 4.65
C PHE A 131 2.89 -33.29 5.24
N LYS A 132 2.85 -34.61 5.03
CA LYS A 132 1.72 -35.46 5.43
C LYS A 132 1.98 -36.19 6.75
N ASP A 133 3.22 -36.16 7.28
CA ASP A 133 3.65 -37.19 8.24
C ASP A 133 4.36 -36.72 9.54
N ASP A 134 4.42 -35.43 9.92
CA ASP A 134 4.90 -35.05 11.26
C ASP A 134 4.52 -33.62 11.67
N GLU A 135 3.53 -33.44 12.55
CA GLU A 135 2.99 -32.13 12.94
C GLU A 135 4.05 -31.14 13.50
N LYS A 136 4.95 -31.61 14.39
CA LYS A 136 5.98 -30.76 15.02
C LYS A 136 7.13 -30.36 14.08
N LYS A 137 7.51 -31.24 13.14
CA LYS A 137 8.58 -30.97 12.18
C LYS A 137 8.09 -30.03 11.08
N GLN A 138 6.81 -30.15 10.73
CA GLN A 138 6.11 -29.31 9.79
C GLN A 138 5.96 -27.87 10.31
N GLU A 139 5.54 -27.68 11.57
CA GLU A 139 5.41 -26.34 12.18
C GLU A 139 6.74 -25.56 12.17
N ASN A 140 7.84 -26.19 12.56
CA ASN A 140 9.16 -25.54 12.60
C ASN A 140 9.70 -25.23 11.19
N THR A 141 9.49 -26.14 10.23
CA THR A 141 9.98 -25.95 8.85
C THR A 141 9.19 -24.85 8.13
N ASN A 142 7.87 -24.79 8.33
CA ASN A 142 7.02 -23.72 7.80
C ASN A 142 7.47 -22.36 8.35
N THR A 143 7.69 -22.27 9.68
CA THR A 143 8.10 -21.02 10.34
C THR A 143 9.46 -20.51 9.82
N VAL A 144 10.45 -21.41 9.66
CA VAL A 144 11.77 -21.03 9.12
C VAL A 144 11.68 -20.56 7.67
N LEU A 145 10.88 -21.26 6.86
CA LEU A 145 10.67 -20.93 5.45
C LEU A 145 9.95 -19.57 5.30
N GLU A 146 8.93 -19.32 6.12
CA GLU A 146 8.24 -18.03 6.20
C GLU A 146 9.19 -16.89 6.56
N ILE A 147 10.01 -17.06 7.59
CA ILE A 147 11.02 -16.06 8.00
C ILE A 147 12.04 -15.82 6.88
N ALA A 148 12.54 -16.87 6.23
CA ALA A 148 13.49 -16.75 5.12
C ALA A 148 12.90 -15.95 3.94
N LEU A 149 11.64 -16.22 3.58
CA LEU A 149 10.95 -15.49 2.52
C LEU A 149 10.70 -14.03 2.88
N ILE A 150 10.34 -13.73 4.12
CA ILE A 150 10.19 -12.35 4.60
C ILE A 150 11.51 -11.60 4.43
N ILE A 151 12.63 -12.19 4.86
CA ILE A 151 13.97 -11.58 4.75
C ILE A 151 14.33 -11.29 3.28
N ILE A 152 14.16 -12.28 2.40
CA ILE A 152 14.42 -12.11 0.96
C ILE A 152 13.61 -10.95 0.39
N ALA A 153 12.32 -10.86 0.73
CA ALA A 153 11.46 -9.78 0.28
C ALA A 153 11.84 -8.39 0.83
N GLN A 154 12.42 -8.30 2.03
CA GLN A 154 12.93 -7.02 2.57
C GLN A 154 14.07 -6.42 1.73
N PHE A 155 14.84 -7.22 1.01
CA PHE A 155 15.90 -6.72 0.11
C PHE A 155 15.34 -6.08 -1.16
N PHE A 156 14.25 -6.62 -1.69
CA PHE A 156 13.67 -6.11 -2.93
C PHE A 156 13.05 -4.72 -2.73
N THR A 157 12.33 -4.50 -1.64
CA THR A 157 11.63 -3.24 -1.35
C THR A 157 12.49 -1.97 -1.54
N PRO A 158 13.69 -1.83 -0.93
CA PRO A 158 14.55 -0.67 -1.14
C PRO A 158 15.14 -0.61 -2.56
N ALA A 159 15.40 -1.75 -3.21
CA ALA A 159 15.88 -1.77 -4.59
C ALA A 159 14.87 -1.09 -5.54
N PHE A 160 13.57 -1.34 -5.34
CA PHE A 160 12.52 -0.66 -6.11
C PHE A 160 12.40 0.82 -5.79
N MET A 161 12.56 1.25 -4.54
CA MET A 161 12.60 2.68 -4.20
C MET A 161 13.77 3.39 -4.87
N VAL A 162 14.92 2.72 -5.03
CA VAL A 162 16.05 3.27 -5.78
C VAL A 162 15.73 3.38 -7.26
N VAL A 163 15.08 2.37 -7.87
CA VAL A 163 14.61 2.47 -9.27
C VAL A 163 13.64 3.64 -9.43
N GLU A 164 12.69 3.79 -8.51
CA GLU A 164 11.72 4.90 -8.50
C GLU A 164 12.41 6.27 -8.36
N GLU A 165 13.46 6.38 -7.55
CA GLU A 165 14.28 7.60 -7.46
C GLU A 165 15.02 7.93 -8.77
N LYS A 166 15.44 6.91 -9.53
CA LYS A 166 16.16 7.10 -10.80
C LYS A 166 15.25 7.48 -11.96
N LEU A 167 13.98 7.08 -11.95
CA LEU A 167 13.04 7.36 -13.04
C LEU A 167 12.86 8.86 -13.36
N PRO A 168 12.67 9.78 -12.38
CA PRO A 168 12.59 11.21 -12.62
C PRO A 168 13.88 11.85 -13.19
N ALA A 169 15.01 11.13 -13.21
CA ALA A 169 16.24 11.63 -13.81
C ALA A 169 16.11 11.70 -15.34
N ASP A 170 15.60 10.63 -15.96
CA ASP A 170 15.52 10.49 -17.42
C ASP A 170 14.17 10.93 -17.98
N TYR A 171 13.11 10.86 -17.17
CA TYR A 171 11.75 11.09 -17.60
C TYR A 171 11.05 12.23 -16.85
N MET A 172 10.22 12.97 -17.56
CA MET A 172 9.29 13.92 -16.95
C MET A 172 8.10 13.17 -16.37
N LEU A 173 8.14 12.91 -15.08
CA LEU A 173 7.10 12.21 -14.35
C LEU A 173 6.46 13.09 -13.28
N HIS A 174 5.12 13.11 -13.31
CA HIS A 174 4.33 13.71 -12.24
C HIS A 174 4.09 12.66 -11.14
N PRO A 175 4.36 12.98 -9.85
CA PRO A 175 4.23 12.01 -8.75
C PRO A 175 2.86 11.32 -8.69
N LEU A 176 1.76 12.07 -8.87
CA LEU A 176 0.41 11.50 -8.85
C LEU A 176 0.17 10.47 -9.97
N LYS A 177 0.78 10.66 -11.15
CA LYS A 177 0.67 9.71 -12.26
C LYS A 177 1.43 8.42 -11.97
N ILE A 178 2.60 8.52 -11.33
CA ILE A 178 3.38 7.35 -10.91
C ILE A 178 2.55 6.49 -9.96
N VAL A 179 2.09 7.09 -8.85
CA VAL A 179 1.31 6.39 -7.82
C VAL A 179 -0.01 5.84 -8.38
N GLY A 180 -0.67 6.58 -9.27
CA GLY A 180 -1.90 6.12 -9.92
C GLY A 180 -1.70 4.86 -10.77
N LEU A 181 -0.61 4.81 -11.54
CA LEU A 181 -0.27 3.65 -12.38
C LEU A 181 0.21 2.47 -11.54
N GLU A 182 0.94 2.72 -10.44
CA GLU A 182 1.27 1.72 -9.44
C GLU A 182 0.00 1.09 -8.83
N GLY A 183 -0.99 1.92 -8.48
CA GLY A 183 -2.29 1.47 -7.99
C GLY A 183 -3.05 0.64 -9.04
N LEU A 184 -3.03 1.04 -10.32
CA LEU A 184 -3.67 0.31 -11.41
C LEU A 184 -3.08 -1.10 -11.58
N TRP A 185 -1.75 -1.20 -11.67
CA TRP A 185 -1.06 -2.49 -11.82
C TRP A 185 -1.19 -3.35 -10.55
N GLY A 186 -1.16 -2.72 -9.38
CA GLY A 186 -1.45 -3.36 -8.10
C GLY A 186 -2.85 -3.99 -8.07
N LEU A 187 -3.89 -3.25 -8.50
CA LEU A 187 -5.26 -3.76 -8.61
C LEU A 187 -5.37 -4.90 -9.64
N ALA A 188 -4.71 -4.79 -10.79
CA ALA A 188 -4.76 -5.84 -11.82
C ALA A 188 -4.17 -7.17 -11.31
N ILE A 189 -3.00 -7.11 -10.66
CA ILE A 189 -2.35 -8.29 -10.07
C ILE A 189 -3.14 -8.80 -8.87
N TYR A 190 -3.68 -7.90 -8.03
CA TYR A 190 -4.55 -8.25 -6.91
C TYR A 190 -5.75 -9.09 -7.37
N ILE A 191 -6.45 -8.66 -8.43
CA ILE A 191 -7.59 -9.38 -8.99
C ILE A 191 -7.17 -10.75 -9.53
N MET A 192 -6.05 -10.82 -10.26
CA MET A 192 -5.49 -12.08 -10.76
C MET A 192 -5.19 -13.07 -9.61
N LEU A 193 -4.61 -12.59 -8.52
CA LEU A 193 -4.29 -13.40 -7.35
C LEU A 193 -5.55 -13.87 -6.60
N LEU A 194 -6.57 -13.03 -6.48
CA LEU A 194 -7.86 -13.45 -5.90
C LEU A 194 -8.49 -14.60 -6.70
N ILE A 195 -8.38 -14.56 -8.03
CA ILE A 195 -8.84 -15.65 -8.90
C ILE A 195 -8.05 -16.93 -8.59
N ILE A 196 -6.72 -16.85 -8.48
CA ILE A 196 -5.86 -18.00 -8.15
C ILE A 196 -6.22 -18.57 -6.77
N PHE A 197 -6.40 -17.72 -5.77
CA PHE A 197 -6.72 -18.12 -4.39
C PHE A 197 -8.07 -18.78 -4.25
N GLN A 198 -9.03 -18.46 -5.12
CA GLN A 198 -10.31 -19.14 -5.16
C GLN A 198 -10.19 -20.64 -5.51
N PHE A 199 -9.08 -21.06 -6.13
CA PHE A 199 -8.82 -22.47 -6.45
C PHE A 199 -8.09 -23.23 -5.35
N ILE A 200 -7.60 -22.56 -4.29
CA ILE A 200 -6.88 -23.21 -3.19
C ILE A 200 -7.88 -23.67 -2.13
N GLU A 201 -7.90 -24.98 -1.91
CA GLU A 201 -8.68 -25.63 -0.84
C GLU A 201 -7.93 -25.51 0.49
N CYS A 202 -8.64 -25.17 1.56
CA CYS A 202 -8.06 -24.96 2.87
C CYS A 202 -8.82 -25.79 3.90
N GLY A 203 -8.09 -26.55 4.71
CA GLY A 203 -8.66 -27.42 5.74
C GLY A 203 -9.11 -26.69 7.01
N ASN A 204 -8.69 -25.43 7.21
CA ASN A 204 -9.03 -24.68 8.42
C ASN A 204 -10.36 -23.92 8.27
N LYS A 205 -11.39 -24.33 9.03
CA LYS A 205 -12.76 -23.79 8.97
C LYS A 205 -12.86 -22.32 9.41
N ASP A 206 -11.93 -21.83 10.23
CA ASP A 206 -11.95 -20.44 10.71
C ASP A 206 -11.52 -19.43 9.63
N ILE A 207 -10.62 -19.86 8.74
CA ILE A 207 -10.10 -19.04 7.63
C ILE A 207 -10.96 -19.28 6.38
N CYS A 208 -11.52 -20.48 6.23
CA CYS A 208 -12.21 -20.93 5.03
C CYS A 208 -13.57 -21.58 5.36
N PRO A 209 -14.64 -20.79 5.54
CA PRO A 209 -15.96 -21.31 5.91
C PRO A 209 -16.57 -22.29 4.90
N ASN A 210 -16.09 -22.29 3.64
CA ASN A 210 -16.53 -23.19 2.57
C ASN A 210 -15.43 -24.16 2.09
N GLY A 211 -14.36 -24.38 2.87
CA GLY A 211 -13.23 -25.25 2.48
C GLY A 211 -12.35 -24.69 1.35
N ARG A 212 -12.58 -23.45 0.93
CA ARG A 212 -11.76 -22.70 -0.02
C ARG A 212 -11.40 -21.35 0.57
N LEU A 213 -10.25 -20.79 0.17
CA LEU A 213 -9.85 -19.39 0.40
C LEU A 213 -10.76 -18.46 -0.39
N ARG A 214 -12.06 -18.49 -0.09
CA ARG A 214 -13.06 -17.64 -0.72
C ARG A 214 -13.08 -16.34 0.06
N TYR A 215 -12.98 -15.24 -0.68
CA TYR A 215 -13.42 -13.93 -0.22
C TYR A 215 -14.94 -13.98 0.02
N SER A 216 -15.35 -14.59 1.13
CA SER A 216 -16.73 -14.86 1.46
C SER A 216 -17.06 -14.10 2.74
N SER A 217 -18.15 -13.33 2.66
CA SER A 217 -18.92 -12.70 3.74
C SER A 217 -18.41 -11.45 4.47
N GLY A 218 -17.26 -10.86 4.10
CA GLY A 218 -16.67 -9.72 4.83
C GLY A 218 -16.83 -8.33 4.22
N PHE A 219 -17.71 -8.07 3.24
CA PHE A 219 -17.90 -6.70 2.74
C PHE A 219 -18.63 -5.85 3.80
N PRO A 220 -18.00 -4.83 4.41
CA PRO A 220 -18.68 -3.94 5.35
C PRO A 220 -19.71 -3.03 4.66
N CYS A 221 -19.77 -3.04 3.33
CA CYS A 221 -20.75 -2.29 2.52
C CYS A 221 -22.21 -2.73 2.71
N ASN A 222 -22.48 -3.74 3.55
CA ASN A 222 -23.86 -4.02 3.99
C ASN A 222 -24.48 -2.89 4.84
N GLY A 223 -23.79 -1.76 5.06
CA GLY A 223 -24.37 -0.53 5.62
C GLY A 223 -24.72 -0.61 7.12
N LYS A 224 -24.53 -1.77 7.76
CA LYS A 224 -24.89 -1.98 9.16
C LYS A 224 -23.96 -1.28 10.16
N ASN A 225 -22.69 -1.04 9.77
CA ASN A 225 -21.68 -0.41 10.62
C ASN A 225 -21.03 0.80 9.90
N PRO A 226 -21.61 2.01 10.00
CA PRO A 226 -21.09 3.20 9.32
C PRO A 226 -19.67 3.59 9.78
N MET A 227 -19.28 3.18 11.00
CA MET A 227 -17.97 3.46 11.57
C MET A 227 -16.84 2.78 10.78
N ILE A 228 -17.03 1.53 10.35
CA ILE A 228 -16.04 0.78 9.55
C ILE A 228 -15.86 1.43 8.18
N ILE A 229 -16.96 1.89 7.57
CA ILE A 229 -16.92 2.62 6.30
C ILE A 229 -16.16 3.93 6.46
N CYS A 230 -16.39 4.67 7.56
CA CYS A 230 -15.66 5.89 7.87
C CYS A 230 -14.14 5.64 7.98
N TYR A 231 -13.72 4.59 8.70
CA TYR A 231 -12.31 4.22 8.80
C TYR A 231 -11.71 3.76 7.46
N ALA A 232 -12.48 3.02 6.66
CA ALA A 232 -12.06 2.62 5.31
C ALA A 232 -11.83 3.85 4.41
N VAL A 233 -12.78 4.77 4.36
CA VAL A 233 -12.65 6.03 3.58
C VAL A 233 -11.49 6.87 4.09
N GLY A 234 -11.33 7.00 5.41
CA GLY A 234 -10.20 7.70 6.02
C GLY A 234 -8.85 7.08 5.64
N SER A 235 -8.76 5.75 5.58
CA SER A 235 -7.57 5.02 5.13
C SER A 235 -7.31 5.27 3.64
N ILE A 236 -8.31 5.18 2.76
CA ILE A 236 -8.16 5.46 1.32
C ILE A 236 -7.56 6.84 1.09
N LEU A 237 -8.13 7.88 1.73
CA LEU A 237 -7.64 9.25 1.61
C LEU A 237 -6.21 9.40 2.14
N SER A 238 -5.95 8.83 3.32
CA SER A 238 -4.62 8.90 3.94
C SER A 238 -3.55 8.21 3.10
N VAL A 239 -3.87 7.06 2.48
CA VAL A 239 -2.98 6.34 1.55
C VAL A 239 -2.68 7.18 0.31
N ALA A 240 -3.69 7.80 -0.30
CA ALA A 240 -3.50 8.63 -1.49
C ALA A 240 -2.50 9.78 -1.22
N PHE A 241 -2.66 10.49 -0.10
CA PHE A 241 -1.72 11.54 0.31
C PHE A 241 -0.35 10.98 0.67
N TYR A 242 -0.28 9.93 1.48
CA TYR A 242 0.97 9.31 1.89
C TYR A 242 1.82 8.87 0.69
N MET A 243 1.21 8.17 -0.28
CA MET A 243 1.92 7.67 -1.46
C MET A 243 2.36 8.82 -2.38
N SER A 244 1.47 9.77 -2.67
CA SER A 244 1.82 10.91 -3.53
C SER A 244 2.92 11.79 -2.93
N LEU A 245 2.88 12.03 -1.62
CA LEU A 245 3.93 12.74 -0.90
C LEU A 245 5.22 11.92 -0.83
N GLY A 246 5.15 10.60 -0.67
CA GLY A 246 6.30 9.71 -0.70
C GLY A 246 7.10 9.81 -2.00
N VAL A 247 6.42 9.74 -3.15
CA VAL A 247 7.05 9.90 -4.48
C VAL A 247 7.55 11.32 -4.71
N THR A 248 6.87 12.31 -4.12
CA THR A 248 7.33 13.70 -4.15
C THR A 248 8.63 13.86 -3.36
N VAL A 249 8.72 13.27 -2.16
CA VAL A 249 9.93 13.31 -1.32
C VAL A 249 11.09 12.57 -1.99
N THR A 250 10.87 11.42 -2.63
CA THR A 250 11.94 10.74 -3.39
C THR A 250 12.45 11.59 -4.55
N LYS A 251 11.55 12.28 -5.26
CA LYS A 251 11.91 13.15 -6.39
C LYS A 251 12.76 14.37 -5.98
N TYR A 252 12.44 15.00 -4.86
CA TYR A 252 13.09 16.25 -4.42
C TYR A 252 14.16 16.07 -3.35
N ALA A 253 14.22 14.90 -2.71
CA ALA A 253 15.13 14.59 -1.62
C ALA A 253 15.96 13.34 -1.95
N SER A 254 15.49 12.15 -1.61
CA SER A 254 16.08 10.84 -1.95
C SER A 254 15.19 9.70 -1.46
N ALA A 255 15.41 8.47 -1.96
CA ALA A 255 14.78 7.27 -1.41
C ALA A 255 15.17 7.01 0.04
N THR A 256 16.43 7.28 0.41
CA THR A 256 16.90 7.14 1.79
C THR A 256 16.11 8.04 2.75
N GLN A 257 15.86 9.29 2.39
CA GLN A 257 15.08 10.20 3.22
C GLN A 257 13.62 9.74 3.37
N ARG A 258 13.00 9.22 2.31
CA ARG A 258 11.65 8.64 2.38
C ARG A 258 11.58 7.50 3.40
N VAL A 259 12.52 6.54 3.32
CA VAL A 259 12.58 5.40 4.24
C VAL A 259 12.79 5.85 5.68
N THR A 260 13.66 6.83 5.93
CA THR A 260 13.88 7.38 7.28
C THR A 260 12.59 7.98 7.87
N ILE A 261 11.81 8.72 7.06
CA ILE A 261 10.51 9.23 7.48
C ILE A 261 9.54 8.08 7.78
N ASP A 262 9.51 7.05 6.93
CA ASP A 262 8.66 5.88 7.12
C ASP A 262 8.96 5.13 8.43
N ILE A 263 10.24 5.00 8.79
CA ILE A 263 10.67 4.41 10.06
C ILE A 263 10.24 5.29 11.24
N SER A 264 10.38 6.61 11.13
CA SER A 264 10.00 7.56 12.18
C SER A 264 8.50 7.53 12.52
N ARG A 265 7.64 7.10 11.58
CA ARG A 265 6.20 6.91 11.81
C ARG A 265 5.93 6.02 13.01
N THR A 266 6.72 4.96 13.18
CA THR A 266 6.59 4.06 14.32
C THR A 266 6.77 4.82 15.63
N LEU A 267 7.81 5.67 15.74
CA LEU A 267 8.04 6.48 16.94
C LEU A 267 6.86 7.44 17.22
N VAL A 268 6.29 8.05 16.18
CA VAL A 268 5.11 8.93 16.34
C VAL A 268 3.91 8.16 16.88
N ILE A 269 3.65 6.97 16.33
CA ILE A 269 2.54 6.12 16.78
C ILE A 269 2.72 5.71 18.24
N TRP A 270 3.92 5.27 18.61
CA TRP A 270 4.24 4.93 20.00
C TRP A 270 4.09 6.14 20.92
N GLY A 271 4.56 7.32 20.50
CA GLY A 271 4.39 8.56 21.24
C GLY A 271 2.92 8.91 21.48
N VAL A 272 2.05 8.75 20.48
CA VAL A 272 0.60 9.00 20.61
C VAL A 272 -0.05 8.02 21.58
N PHE A 273 0.28 6.72 21.48
CA PHE A 273 -0.29 5.70 22.37
C PHE A 273 0.21 5.83 23.81
N LEU A 274 1.44 6.28 24.02
CA LEU A 274 1.96 6.57 25.36
C LEU A 274 1.36 7.85 25.95
N ALA A 275 1.14 8.89 25.14
CA ALA A 275 0.62 10.17 25.60
C ALA A 275 -0.87 10.13 25.95
N LYS A 276 -1.66 9.27 25.29
CA LYS A 276 -3.08 9.07 25.60
C LYS A 276 -3.35 7.59 25.90
N PRO A 277 -3.25 7.18 27.18
CA PRO A 277 -3.69 5.84 27.58
C PRO A 277 -5.20 5.73 27.34
N GLY A 278 -5.60 4.88 26.40
CA GLY A 278 -6.99 4.56 26.10
C GLY A 278 -7.15 3.07 25.80
N ASP A 279 -8.37 2.64 25.51
CA ASP A 279 -8.78 1.22 25.36
C ASP A 279 -8.06 0.41 24.26
N GLY A 280 -7.09 1.00 23.56
CA GLY A 280 -6.19 0.35 22.61
C GLY A 280 -4.84 -0.09 23.20
N HIS A 281 -4.64 0.05 24.52
CA HIS A 281 -3.48 -0.53 25.20
C HIS A 281 -3.50 -2.06 25.03
N GLU A 282 -2.63 -2.57 24.18
CA GLU A 282 -2.07 -3.90 24.41
C GLU A 282 -1.36 -3.82 25.76
N ARG A 283 -1.93 -4.46 26.78
CA ARG A 283 -1.21 -4.69 28.04
C ARG A 283 0.01 -5.53 27.66
N PHE A 284 1.16 -4.90 27.59
CA PHE A 284 2.44 -5.60 27.59
C PHE A 284 2.55 -6.29 28.95
N ILE A 285 2.10 -7.55 29.00
CA ILE A 285 2.43 -8.52 30.04
C ILE A 285 3.52 -9.40 29.46
#